data_AF-A0A562CEN3-F1
#
_entry.id   AF-A0A562CEN3-F1
#
_cell.length_a   1.000
_cell.length_b   1.000
_cell.length_c   1.000
_cell.angle_alpha   90.00
_cell.angle_beta   90.00
_cell.angle_gamma   90.00
#
_symmetry.space_group_name_H-M   'P 1'
#
loop_
_entity.id
_entity.type
_entity.pdbx_description
1 polymer ?
#
loop_
_entity_poly.entity_id
_entity_poly.type
_entity_poly.pdbx_seq_one_letter_code
_entity_poly.pdbx_strand_id
1 'polypeptide(L)' 'MKPNTSGWRVEAAYDFVDHASVDDIAWECLRRNRDYQKDYATLKRRRALGHPMPAELERRWGLRFRRPSTTGRR' A
#
# COMPACT_ATOMS: atom_id res chain seq x y z
N MET A 1 3.33 -7.75 -8.16
CA MET A 1 2.40 -8.91 -8.05
C MET A 1 1.33 -8.76 -9.13
N LYS A 2 1.08 -9.78 -9.96
CA LYS A 2 -0.05 -9.76 -10.91
C LYS A 2 -1.25 -10.44 -10.23
N PRO A 3 -2.39 -9.75 -10.04
CA PRO A 3 -3.58 -10.39 -9.53
C PRO A 3 -4.11 -11.41 -10.56
N ASN A 4 -4.66 -12.52 -10.09
CA ASN A 4 -5.42 -13.42 -10.95
C ASN A 4 -6.77 -12.75 -11.27
N THR A 5 -7.01 -12.45 -12.54
CA THR A 5 -8.24 -11.81 -13.02
C THR A 5 -9.08 -12.71 -13.90
N SER A 6 -8.84 -14.04 -13.87
CA SER A 6 -9.60 -15.00 -14.68
C SER A 6 -11.10 -14.97 -14.36
N GLY A 7 -11.46 -14.61 -13.12
CA GLY A 7 -12.83 -14.47 -12.65
C GLY A 7 -13.45 -13.08 -12.81
N TRP A 8 -12.96 -12.21 -13.70
CA TRP A 8 -13.42 -10.81 -13.76
C TRP A 8 -14.93 -10.61 -14.00
N ARG A 9 -15.61 -11.62 -14.55
CA ARG A 9 -17.07 -11.63 -14.75
C ARG A 9 -17.86 -12.29 -13.61
N VAL A 10 -17.18 -12.87 -12.62
CA VAL A 10 -17.83 -13.50 -11.47
C VAL A 10 -18.07 -12.39 -10.44
N GLU A 11 -19.32 -11.93 -10.34
CA GLU A 11 -19.74 -10.86 -9.43
C GLU A 11 -19.28 -11.11 -7.99
N ALA A 12 -19.54 -12.32 -7.47
CA ALA A 12 -19.14 -12.75 -6.12
C ALA A 12 -17.62 -12.64 -5.84
N ALA A 13 -16.78 -12.56 -6.87
CA ALA A 13 -15.34 -12.33 -6.70
C ALA A 13 -15.01 -10.87 -6.30
N TYR A 14 -16.00 -9.96 -6.39
CA TYR A 14 -15.88 -8.54 -6.12
C TYR A 14 -16.81 -8.02 -5.01
N ASP A 15 -17.59 -8.88 -4.32
CA ASP A 15 -18.43 -8.49 -3.16
C ASP A 15 -17.66 -7.71 -2.07
N PHE A 16 -16.35 -7.93 -1.99
CA PHE A 16 -15.48 -7.20 -1.07
C PHE A 16 -15.38 -5.70 -1.39
N VAL A 17 -15.61 -5.29 -2.65
CA VAL A 17 -15.51 -3.90 -3.10
C VAL A 17 -16.62 -3.05 -2.48
N ASP A 18 -17.82 -3.62 -2.31
CA ASP A 18 -18.96 -2.92 -1.69
C ASP A 18 -18.71 -2.55 -0.22
N HIS A 19 -17.79 -3.27 0.42
CA HIS A 19 -17.42 -3.10 1.82
C HIS A 19 -16.05 -2.43 2.00
N ALA A 20 -15.33 -2.19 0.91
CA ALA A 20 -14.00 -1.60 0.95
C ALA A 20 -14.09 -0.09 1.19
N SER A 21 -13.28 0.43 2.10
CA SER A 21 -13.14 1.87 2.24
C SER A 21 -12.41 2.47 1.04
N VAL A 22 -12.58 3.78 0.82
CA VAL A 22 -11.83 4.50 -0.22
C VAL A 22 -10.32 4.36 -0.01
N ASP A 23 -9.87 4.34 1.24
CA ASP A 23 -8.46 4.17 1.59
C ASP A 23 -7.95 2.76 1.24
N ASP A 24 -8.77 1.72 1.43
CA ASP A 24 -8.43 0.36 1.03
C ASP A 24 -8.27 0.26 -0.48
N ILE A 25 -9.21 0.80 -1.25
CA ILE A 25 -9.13 0.81 -2.71
C ILE A 25 -7.91 1.61 -3.20
N ALA A 26 -7.65 2.77 -2.61
CA ALA A 26 -6.47 3.59 -2.92
C ALA A 26 -5.17 2.82 -2.65
N TRP A 27 -5.09 2.12 -1.52
CA TRP A 27 -3.94 1.28 -1.17
C TRP A 27 -3.76 0.11 -2.15
N GLU A 28 -4.84 -0.56 -2.52
CA GLU A 28 -4.84 -1.66 -3.49
C GLU A 28 -4.32 -1.20 -4.87
N CYS A 29 -4.69 -0.01 -5.31
CA CYS A 29 -4.15 0.62 -6.52
C CYS A 29 -2.65 0.91 -6.38
N LEU A 30 -2.26 1.55 -5.29
CA LEU A 30 -0.87 1.96 -5.04
C LEU A 30 0.08 0.76 -5.00
N ARG A 31 -0.25 -0.28 -4.22
CA ARG A 31 0.62 -1.46 -4.08
C ARG A 31 0.77 -2.26 -5.38
N ARG A 32 -0.15 -2.11 -6.33
CA ARG A 32 -0.10 -2.73 -7.66
C ARG A 32 0.73 -1.93 -8.67
N ASN A 33 0.97 -0.64 -8.41
CA ASN A 33 1.83 0.20 -9.25
C ASN A 33 3.26 -0.38 -9.32
N ARG A 34 3.80 -0.53 -10.54
CA ARG A 34 5.11 -1.16 -10.77
C ARG A 34 6.26 -0.33 -10.22
N ASP A 35 6.17 0.99 -10.29
CA ASP A 35 7.22 1.87 -9.79
C ASP A 35 7.20 1.92 -8.26
N TYR A 36 6.00 1.92 -7.66
CA TYR A 36 5.88 1.76 -6.22
C TYR A 36 6.49 0.44 -5.74
N GLN A 37 6.24 -0.66 -6.45
CA GLN A 37 6.85 -1.97 -6.12
C GLN A 37 8.39 -1.94 -6.20
N LYS A 38 8.98 -1.23 -7.16
CA LYS A 38 10.45 -1.06 -7.28
C LYS A 38 11.00 -0.22 -6.13
N ASP A 39 10.34 0.88 -5.80
CA ASP A 39 10.73 1.78 -4.72
C ASP A 39 10.66 1.03 -3.37
N TYR A 40 9.55 0.34 -3.12
CA TYR A 40 9.36 -0.48 -1.93
C TYR A 40 10.38 -1.63 -1.83
N ALA A 41 10.67 -2.32 -2.93
CA ALA A 41 11.70 -3.37 -2.94
C ALA A 41 13.10 -2.81 -2.64
N THR A 42 13.39 -1.58 -3.08
CA THR A 42 14.64 -0.89 -2.77
C THR A 42 14.72 -0.53 -1.30
N LEU A 43 13.65 0.00 -0.70
CA LEU A 43 13.57 0.25 0.75
C LEU A 43 13.75 -1.03 1.56
N LYS A 44 13.11 -2.13 1.13
CA LYS A 44 13.24 -3.45 1.76
C LYS A 44 14.69 -3.95 1.73
N ARG A 45 15.35 -3.87 0.57
CA ARG A 45 16.77 -4.26 0.43
C ARG A 45 17.70 -3.45 1.32
N ARG A 46 17.40 -2.15 1.49
CA ARG A 46 18.14 -1.25 2.39
C ARG A 46 17.80 -1.40 3.86
N ARG A 47 16.92 -2.35 4.24
CA ARG A 47 16.37 -2.52 5.60
C ARG A 47 15.72 -1.25 6.17
N ALA A 48 15.18 -0.40 5.30
CA ALA A 48 14.61 0.91 5.66
C ALA A 48 13.10 0.88 5.94
N LEU A 49 12.43 -0.29 5.86
CA LEU A 49 10.98 -0.41 6.07
C LEU A 49 10.49 -0.07 7.49
N GLY A 50 11.42 0.06 8.44
CA GLY A 50 11.17 0.52 9.80
C GLY A 50 11.60 1.95 10.07
N HIS A 51 12.02 2.70 9.06
CA HIS A 51 12.37 4.12 9.17
C HIS A 51 11.32 4.97 8.47
N PRO A 52 11.23 6.27 8.78
CA PRO A 52 10.46 7.20 7.97
C PRO A 52 10.83 7.04 6.49
N MET A 53 9.82 7.07 5.63
CA MET A 53 10.03 6.94 4.20
C MET A 53 10.82 8.16 3.72
N PRO A 54 11.78 8.01 2.78
CA PRO A 54 12.48 9.17 2.23
C PRO A 54 11.49 10.21 1.70
N ALA A 55 11.71 11.49 2.02
CA ALA A 55 10.77 12.57 1.72
C ALA A 55 10.36 12.63 0.24
N GLU A 56 11.27 12.26 -0.67
CA GLU A 56 10.98 12.16 -2.10
C GLU A 56 9.91 11.10 -2.41
N LEU A 57 10.01 9.91 -1.79
CA LEU A 57 9.05 8.84 -1.95
C LEU A 57 7.72 9.18 -1.26
N GLU A 58 7.75 9.86 -0.11
CA GLU A 58 6.52 10.36 0.55
C GLU A 58 5.76 11.34 -0.34
N ARG A 59 6.44 12.34 -0.91
CA ARG A 59 5.81 13.29 -1.85
C ARG A 59 5.30 12.58 -3.10
N ARG A 60 6.08 11.64 -3.64
CA ARG A 60 5.74 10.93 -4.88
C ARG A 60 4.50 10.07 -4.73
N TRP A 61 4.35 9.37 -3.60
CA TRP A 61 3.29 8.39 -3.39
C TRP A 61 2.17 8.90 -2.48
N GLY A 62 2.30 10.10 -1.90
CA GLY A 62 1.34 10.65 -0.94
C GLY A 62 1.30 9.90 0.40
N LEU A 63 2.21 8.95 0.62
CA LEU A 63 2.28 8.14 1.82
C LEU A 63 3.04 8.90 2.89
N ARG A 64 2.32 9.59 3.78
CA ARG A 64 2.88 9.96 5.09
C ARG A 64 2.60 8.78 6.01
N PHE A 65 3.58 7.89 6.19
CA PHE A 65 3.53 6.97 7.32
C PHE A 65 3.70 7.79 8.61
N ARG A 66 2.63 8.44 9.07
CA ARG A 66 2.55 8.78 10.50
C ARG A 66 2.41 7.44 11.20
N ARG A 67 3.53 6.86 11.62
CA ARG A 67 3.47 5.94 12.75
C ARG A 67 2.70 6.65 13.86
N PRO A 68 1.71 6.01 14.50
CA PRO A 68 1.35 6.42 15.84
C PRO A 68 2.64 6.35 16.66
N SER A 69 3.02 7.48 17.25
CA SER A 69 3.81 7.45 18.46
C SER A 69 2.97 6.72 19.50
N THR A 70 3.08 5.40 19.60
CA THR A 70 2.65 4.69 20.81
C THR A 70 3.73 4.93 21.87
N THR A 71 3.84 6.19 22.29
CA THR A 71 4.32 6.53 23.62
C THR A 71 3.08 6.84 24.43
N GLY A 72 2.75 5.91 25.33
CA GLY A 72 1.77 6.12 26.40
C GLY A 72 0.55 5.23 26.30
N ARG A 73 0.60 4.08 27.01
CA ARG A 73 -0.36 3.76 28.08
C ARG A 73 0.01 2.45 28.81
N ARG A 74 0.89 2.53 29.82
CA ARG A 74 0.61 2.22 31.23
C ARG A 74 1.84 2.52 32.09
#